data_AF-A4L362-F1
#
_entry.id   AF-A4L362-F1
#
_cell.length_a   1.000
_cell.length_b   1.000
_cell.length_c   1.000
_cell.angle_alpha   90.00
_cell.angle_beta   90.00
_cell.angle_gamma   90.00
#
_symmetry.space_group_name_H-M   'P 1'
#
loop_
_entity.id
_entity.type
_entity.pdbx_description
1 polymer ?
#
loop_
_entity_poly.entity_id
_entity_poly.type
_entity_poly.pdbx_seq_one_letter_code
_entity_poly.pdbx_strand_id
1 'polypeptide(L)'
;AAGRYIHRRDQWPAPLDPNFLGIGRCHTNEAGEYRFLTIMPGAYPWRNHPNAWRPPHIHFSLFGHSWASRLVTQVYFAGEALLPLDPIFNSAPTERARAAMIAAYAHDVTEPEWALGWRW
;
A
#
# COMPACT_ATOMS: atom_id res chain seq x y z
N ALA A 1 -10.15 -4.23 -1.54
CA ALA A 1 -11.45 -3.58 -1.29
C ALA A 1 -11.87 -3.60 0.18
N ALA A 2 -12.06 -4.74 0.85
CA ALA A 2 -12.71 -4.79 2.17
C ALA A 2 -11.77 -4.72 3.40
N GLY A 3 -10.47 -4.50 3.21
CA GLY A 3 -9.50 -4.45 4.32
C GLY A 3 -9.30 -5.80 5.03
N ARG A 4 -9.44 -6.91 4.30
CA ARG A 4 -9.29 -8.28 4.84
C ARG A 4 -8.08 -8.97 4.21
N TYR A 5 -7.16 -9.45 5.04
CA TYR A 5 -6.02 -10.26 4.58
C TYR A 5 -6.40 -11.74 4.52
N ILE A 6 -5.84 -12.46 3.52
CA ILE A 6 -5.82 -13.93 3.52
C ILE A 6 -4.71 -14.38 4.48
N HIS A 7 -4.97 -14.22 5.77
CA HIS A 7 -4.05 -14.61 6.82
C HIS A 7 -4.81 -15.18 8.01
N ARG A 8 -4.36 -16.31 8.55
CA ARG A 8 -5.07 -17.04 9.63
C ARG A 8 -5.29 -16.22 10.90
N ARG A 9 -4.44 -15.21 11.15
CA ARG A 9 -4.56 -14.32 12.32
C ARG A 9 -5.46 -13.11 12.09
N ASP A 10 -5.86 -12.84 10.86
CA ASP A 10 -6.88 -11.82 10.60
C ASP A 10 -8.24 -12.41 11.01
N GLN A 11 -8.92 -11.73 11.94
CA GLN A 11 -10.24 -12.11 12.46
C GLN A 11 -11.29 -11.01 12.26
N TRP A 12 -10.96 -9.94 11.51
CA TRP A 12 -11.90 -8.91 11.08
C TRP A 12 -13.07 -9.49 10.25
N PRO A 13 -14.36 -9.23 10.55
CA PRO A 13 -15.48 -9.91 9.88
C PRO A 13 -15.76 -9.46 8.44
N ALA A 14 -14.90 -8.63 7.83
CA ALA A 14 -15.00 -8.34 6.40
C ALA A 14 -14.80 -9.63 5.55
N PRO A 15 -15.56 -9.78 4.46
CA PRO A 15 -15.50 -10.98 3.64
C PRO A 15 -14.14 -11.13 2.94
N LEU A 16 -13.74 -12.37 2.71
CA LEU A 16 -12.68 -12.69 1.76
C LEU A 16 -13.24 -12.62 0.34
N ASP A 17 -12.42 -12.13 -0.57
CA ASP A 17 -12.69 -12.26 -2.00
C ASP A 17 -12.05 -13.57 -2.49
N PRO A 18 -12.83 -14.54 -2.98
CA PRO A 18 -12.29 -15.83 -3.43
C PRO A 18 -11.36 -15.72 -4.65
N ASN A 19 -11.37 -14.59 -5.37
CA ASN A 19 -10.59 -14.36 -6.57
C ASN A 19 -9.35 -13.47 -6.34
N PHE A 20 -9.08 -13.04 -5.11
CA PHE A 20 -8.02 -12.08 -4.83
C PHE A 20 -7.03 -12.57 -3.77
N LEU A 21 -5.82 -12.93 -4.18
CA LEU A 21 -4.77 -13.39 -3.27
C LEU A 21 -4.05 -12.26 -2.53
N GLY A 22 -3.97 -11.06 -3.11
CA GLY A 22 -3.31 -9.90 -2.51
C GLY A 22 -1.78 -9.97 -2.44
N ILE A 23 -1.14 -10.78 -3.29
CA ILE A 23 0.33 -10.96 -3.34
C ILE A 23 0.80 -10.79 -4.79
N GLY A 24 1.94 -10.12 -4.98
CA GLY A 24 2.59 -9.95 -6.28
C GLY A 24 4.10 -9.77 -6.15
N ARG A 25 4.83 -10.06 -7.23
CA ARG A 25 6.27 -9.78 -7.38
C ARG A 25 6.61 -9.55 -8.84
N CYS A 26 7.57 -8.68 -9.11
CA CYS A 26 8.14 -8.49 -10.44
C CYS A 26 9.61 -8.06 -10.32
N HIS A 27 10.32 -8.09 -11.44
CA HIS A 27 11.61 -7.42 -11.57
C HIS A 27 11.39 -6.01 -12.13
N THR A 28 12.29 -5.09 -11.82
CA THR A 28 12.36 -3.82 -12.53
C THR A 28 12.87 -4.03 -13.95
N ASN A 29 12.43 -3.20 -14.89
CA ASN A 29 13.01 -3.17 -16.24
C ASN A 29 14.38 -2.49 -16.24
N GLU A 30 15.00 -2.34 -17.42
CA GLU A 30 16.31 -1.71 -17.60
C GLU A 30 16.33 -0.22 -17.20
N ALA A 31 15.18 0.45 -17.23
CA ALA A 31 15.01 1.83 -16.77
C ALA A 31 14.75 1.93 -15.26
N GLY A 32 14.70 0.81 -14.53
CA GLY A 32 14.41 0.75 -13.09
C GLY A 32 12.92 0.83 -12.74
N GLU A 33 12.04 0.76 -13.73
CA GLU A 33 10.59 0.88 -13.53
C GLU A 33 9.97 -0.46 -13.17
N TYR A 34 8.89 -0.43 -12.39
CA TYR A 34 8.06 -1.58 -12.08
C TYR A 34 6.59 -1.22 -12.22
N ARG A 35 5.73 -2.22 -12.46
CA ARG A 35 4.28 -2.03 -12.59
C ARG A 35 3.54 -3.18 -11.95
N PHE A 36 2.51 -2.86 -11.19
CA PHE A 36 1.52 -3.81 -10.67
C PHE A 36 0.12 -3.39 -11.09
N LEU A 37 -0.72 -4.36 -11.42
CA LEU A 37 -2.17 -4.20 -11.48
C LEU A 37 -2.76 -4.93 -10.28
N THR A 38 -3.57 -4.24 -9.49
CA THR A 38 -4.19 -4.78 -8.28
C THR A 38 -5.49 -4.04 -7.96
N ILE A 39 -6.22 -4.52 -6.96
CA ILE A 39 -7.39 -3.82 -6.41
C ILE A 39 -6.93 -2.88 -5.30
N MET A 40 -7.46 -1.65 -5.29
CA MET A 40 -7.24 -0.70 -4.19
C MET A 40 -7.58 -1.36 -2.85
N PRO A 41 -6.64 -1.42 -1.88
CA PRO A 41 -6.90 -2.00 -0.57
C PRO A 41 -7.96 -1.19 0.17
N GLY A 42 -8.66 -1.85 1.08
CA GLY A 42 -9.56 -1.14 2.01
C GLY A 42 -8.80 -0.75 3.27
N ALA A 43 -9.28 0.29 3.95
CA ALA A 43 -8.92 0.52 5.34
C ALA A 43 -9.37 -0.66 6.22
N TYR A 44 -8.68 -0.88 7.33
CA TYR A 44 -9.05 -1.94 8.29
C TYR A 44 -8.73 -1.54 9.73
N PRO A 45 -9.50 -2.03 10.72
CA PRO A 45 -9.26 -1.71 12.10
C PRO A 45 -8.19 -2.61 12.71
N TRP A 46 -7.56 -2.12 13.77
CA TRP A 46 -6.51 -2.83 14.47
C TRP A 46 -6.49 -2.44 15.94
N ARG A 47 -5.83 -3.25 16.77
CA ARG A 47 -5.88 -3.11 18.24
C ARG A 47 -4.72 -2.29 18.78
N ASN A 48 -4.60 -1.04 18.34
CA ASN A 48 -3.54 -0.12 18.80
C ASN A 48 -4.04 0.89 19.84
N HIS A 49 -5.04 1.69 19.48
CA HIS A 49 -5.72 2.63 20.38
C HIS A 49 -7.25 2.54 20.16
N PRO A 50 -8.10 3.16 21.00
CA PRO A 50 -9.54 3.15 20.79
C PRO A 50 -9.90 3.67 19.39
N ASN A 51 -10.68 2.88 18.63
CA ASN A 51 -11.07 3.20 17.26
C ASN A 51 -9.89 3.41 16.27
N ALA A 52 -8.82 2.62 16.40
CA ALA A 52 -7.70 2.69 15.48
C ALA A 52 -8.00 2.02 14.13
N TRP A 53 -7.72 2.73 13.05
CA TRP A 53 -7.82 2.24 11.67
C TRP A 53 -6.50 2.45 10.95
N ARG A 54 -6.14 1.51 10.07
CA ARG A 54 -5.06 1.69 9.09
C ARG A 54 -5.65 2.29 7.81
N PRO A 55 -5.01 3.30 7.20
CA PRO A 55 -5.37 3.77 5.87
C PRO A 55 -5.20 2.65 4.84
N PRO A 56 -5.83 2.75 3.66
CA PRO A 56 -5.48 1.90 2.51
C PRO A 56 -3.98 1.93 2.26
N HIS A 57 -3.34 0.77 2.25
CA HIS A 57 -1.91 0.66 1.99
C HIS A 57 -1.51 -0.67 1.37
N ILE A 58 -0.38 -0.69 0.69
CA ILE A 58 0.25 -1.89 0.14
C ILE A 58 1.63 -2.06 0.77
N HIS A 59 1.93 -3.25 1.26
CA HIS A 59 3.27 -3.58 1.75
C HIS A 59 4.22 -3.80 0.59
N PHE A 60 5.39 -3.16 0.65
CA PHE A 60 6.44 -3.27 -0.35
C PHE A 60 7.70 -3.88 0.25
N SER A 61 8.36 -4.70 -0.55
CA SER A 61 9.62 -5.35 -0.21
C SER A 61 10.57 -5.23 -1.40
N LEU A 62 11.54 -4.32 -1.30
CA LEU A 62 12.50 -4.04 -2.35
C LEU A 62 13.87 -4.63 -2.03
N PHE A 63 14.49 -5.23 -3.03
CA PHE A 63 15.88 -5.65 -3.03
C PHE A 63 16.64 -4.71 -3.97
N GLY A 64 17.54 -3.89 -3.42
CA GLY A 64 18.44 -3.07 -4.24
C GLY A 64 19.71 -3.84 -4.64
N HIS A 65 20.71 -3.11 -5.12
CA HIS A 65 21.98 -3.66 -5.62
C HIS A 65 22.85 -4.35 -4.55
N SER A 66 22.55 -4.14 -3.27
CA SER A 66 23.26 -4.76 -2.15
C SER A 66 22.36 -5.00 -0.94
N TRP A 67 22.83 -5.82 0.00
CA TRP A 67 22.12 -6.06 1.26
C TRP A 67 21.80 -4.76 2.02
N ALA A 68 22.73 -3.80 2.03
CA ALA A 68 22.55 -2.51 2.70
C ALA A 68 21.40 -1.67 2.11
N SER A 69 20.96 -1.97 0.88
CA SER A 69 19.85 -1.30 0.19
C SER A 69 18.50 -2.03 0.28
N ARG A 70 18.40 -3.10 1.09
CA ARG A 70 17.16 -3.82 1.33
C ARG A 70 16.17 -2.93 2.10
N LEU A 71 14.95 -2.78 1.58
CA LEU A 71 13.91 -1.96 2.23
C LEU A 71 12.55 -2.65 2.28
N VAL A 72 11.92 -2.67 3.45
CA VAL A 72 10.49 -2.95 3.60
C VAL A 72 9.79 -1.65 3.96
N THR A 73 8.72 -1.32 3.24
CA THR A 73 7.94 -0.10 3.45
C THR A 73 6.46 -0.34 3.21
N GLN A 74 5.64 0.69 3.41
CA GLN A 74 4.23 0.72 3.06
C GLN A 74 3.99 1.87 2.10
N VAL A 75 3.21 1.60 1.06
CA VAL A 75 2.75 2.62 0.11
C VAL A 75 1.32 2.98 0.48
N TYR A 76 1.07 4.26 0.66
CA TYR A 76 -0.24 4.87 0.92
C TYR A 76 -0.72 5.63 -0.31
N PHE A 77 -1.92 6.21 -0.24
CA PHE A 77 -2.53 6.92 -1.36
C PHE A 77 -2.85 8.37 -0.99
N ALA A 78 -2.67 9.28 -1.95
CA ALA A 78 -2.94 10.70 -1.74
C ALA A 78 -4.42 10.97 -1.43
N GLY A 79 -4.67 11.88 -0.49
CA GLY A 79 -6.04 12.29 -0.09
C GLY A 79 -6.69 11.43 1.00
N GLU A 80 -6.01 10.39 1.50
CA GLU A 80 -6.56 9.50 2.53
C GLU A 80 -6.69 10.19 3.90
N ALA A 81 -7.93 10.34 4.37
CA ALA A 81 -8.25 11.05 5.62
C ALA A 81 -7.69 10.38 6.89
N LEU A 82 -7.33 9.09 6.80
CA LEU A 82 -6.76 8.32 7.92
C LEU A 82 -5.26 8.55 8.12
N LEU A 83 -4.54 9.12 7.14
CA LEU A 83 -3.09 9.31 7.24
C LEU A 83 -2.65 10.14 8.46
N PRO A 84 -3.27 11.30 8.77
CA PRO A 84 -2.89 12.07 9.95
C PRO A 84 -3.11 11.31 11.27
N LEU A 85 -3.99 10.31 11.28
CA LEU A 85 -4.36 9.54 12.47
C LEU A 85 -3.56 8.25 12.63
N ASP A 86 -2.86 7.78 11.58
CA ASP A 86 -2.16 6.49 11.61
C ASP A 86 -0.79 6.61 12.30
N PRO A 87 -0.58 5.98 13.47
CA PRO A 87 0.70 6.06 14.16
C PRO A 87 1.84 5.37 13.40
N ILE A 88 1.54 4.42 12.50
CA ILE A 88 2.55 3.76 11.67
C ILE A 88 3.07 4.73 10.61
N PHE A 89 2.18 5.37 9.84
CA PHE A 89 2.57 6.43 8.91
C PHE A 89 3.35 7.56 9.61
N ASN A 90 2.87 7.99 10.78
CA ASN A 90 3.49 9.06 11.56
C ASN A 90 4.81 8.66 12.27
N SER A 91 5.16 7.37 12.29
CA SER A 91 6.46 6.91 12.82
C SER A 91 7.64 7.27 11.92
N ALA A 92 7.39 7.53 10.63
CA ALA A 92 8.43 8.05 9.74
C ALA A 92 8.82 9.47 10.19
N PRO A 93 10.12 9.74 10.41
CA PRO A 93 10.56 10.87 11.24
C PRO A 93 10.40 12.24 10.58
N THR A 94 10.41 12.30 9.25
CA THR A 94 10.37 13.56 8.50
C THR A 94 9.13 13.63 7.61
N GLU A 95 8.65 14.84 7.35
CA GLU A 95 7.59 15.07 6.37
C GLU A 95 7.99 14.56 4.99
N ARG A 96 9.26 14.72 4.62
CA ARG A 96 9.79 14.16 3.37
C ARG A 96 9.66 12.64 3.32
N ALA A 97 10.00 11.93 4.39
CA ALA A 97 9.87 10.46 4.43
C ALA A 97 8.41 10.03 4.36
N ARG A 98 7.51 10.75 5.03
CA ARG A 98 6.05 10.54 4.95
C ARG A 98 5.50 10.78 3.54
N ALA A 99 5.85 11.90 2.92
CA ALA A 99 5.46 12.24 1.56
C ALA A 99 5.98 11.20 0.56
N ALA A 100 7.21 10.72 0.74
CA ALA A 100 7.80 9.67 -0.07
C ALA A 100 7.13 8.30 0.14
N MET A 101 6.15 8.11 1.01
CA MET A 101 5.36 6.88 1.09
C MET A 101 3.99 7.00 0.44
N ILE A 102 3.62 8.17 -0.08
CA ILE A 102 2.30 8.46 -0.65
C ILE A 102 2.39 8.37 -2.17
N ALA A 103 1.66 7.42 -2.76
CA ALA A 103 1.44 7.38 -4.20
C ALA A 103 0.46 8.48 -4.61
N ALA A 104 0.82 9.22 -5.66
CA ALA A 104 0.00 10.26 -6.27
C ALA A 104 -0.78 9.70 -7.47
N TYR A 105 -1.99 10.21 -7.68
CA TYR A 105 -2.77 9.91 -8.88
C TYR A 105 -2.02 10.41 -10.12
N ALA A 106 -1.96 9.57 -11.15
CA ALA A 106 -1.31 9.87 -12.42
C ALA A 106 -2.24 9.47 -13.58
N HIS A 107 -2.84 10.46 -14.25
CA HIS A 107 -3.84 10.20 -15.29
C HIS A 107 -3.25 9.46 -16.50
N ASP A 108 -2.00 9.75 -16.83
CA ASP A 108 -1.28 9.18 -17.96
C ASP A 108 -0.91 7.69 -17.80
N VAL A 109 -1.05 7.12 -16.60
CA VAL A 109 -0.90 5.66 -16.37
C VAL A 109 -2.23 4.95 -16.13
N THR A 110 -3.35 5.67 -16.24
CA THR A 110 -4.69 5.06 -16.22
C THR A 110 -4.92 4.26 -17.50
N GLU A 111 -5.75 3.23 -17.41
CA GLU A 111 -6.24 2.48 -18.56
C GLU A 111 -7.74 2.78 -18.74
N PRO A 112 -8.16 3.31 -19.91
CA PRO A 112 -9.57 3.63 -20.18
C PRO A 112 -10.49 2.46 -19.87
N GLU A 113 -11.58 2.75 -19.15
CA GLU A 113 -12.62 1.78 -18.78
C GLU A 113 -12.14 0.56 -17.96
N TRP A 114 -10.91 0.61 -17.44
CA TRP A 114 -10.29 -0.54 -16.79
C TRP A 114 -9.64 -0.23 -15.43
N ALA A 115 -8.68 0.70 -15.38
CA ALA A 115 -7.88 0.90 -14.16
C ALA A 115 -7.46 2.35 -13.94
N LEU A 116 -7.53 2.81 -12.68
CA LEU A 116 -6.91 4.06 -12.26
C LEU A 116 -5.40 3.90 -12.07
N GLY A 117 -4.66 4.95 -12.37
CA GLY A 117 -3.20 5.00 -12.35
C GLY A 117 -2.64 5.78 -11.18
N TRP A 118 -1.57 5.26 -10.57
CA TRP A 118 -0.87 5.87 -9.45
C TRP A 118 0.64 5.77 -9.66
N ARG A 119 1.39 6.79 -9.21
CA ARG A 119 2.86 6.85 -9.25
C ARG A 119 3.47 7.13 -7.88
N TRP A 120 4.68 6.64 -7.69
CA TRP A 120 5.50 6.81 -6.50
C TRP A 120 6.79 7.54 -6.85
#